data_AF-A0A364LHR4-F1
#
_entry.id   AF-A0A364LHR4-F1
#
_cell.length_a   1.000
_cell.length_b   1.000
_cell.length_c   1.000
_cell.angle_alpha   90.00
_cell.angle_beta   90.00
_cell.angle_gamma   90.00
#
_symmetry.space_group_name_H-M   'P 1'
#
loop_
_entity.id
_entity.type
_entity.pdbx_description
1 polymer ?
#
loop_
_entity_poly.entity_id
_entity_poly.type
_entity_poly.pdbx_seq_one_letter_code
_entity_poly.pdbx_strand_id
1 'polypeptide(L)'
;MPVFSDEFKKKADQMIFILENAREGNFLSLLKLPYSMEEIGFKTEDQMYILLFRQFYYSLPDALKAKFSNGLCTYETLYDSGLNDWAPTPDQKYYYETPGVNTIAGYVKRVENFVKEKKWQNDMAFHQEKIDGLKKKREALTEQLNEHQNTLDVDKIADIRKQLSLNEDTLSYHIVQHRLLLEEVEITNLDKLLNARYIRDRSTLQHWVERFNLPTLYQLREEISKRTGIQPLWLPTLKKQVEGRIDKLVKESTAAFIAKAGGSPVYTRQEEKLCHTPLPVSPSPAQ
;
A
#
# COMPACT_ATOMS: atom_id res chain seq x y z
N MET A 1 -51.58 -17.34 11.50
CA MET A 1 -50.36 -16.54 11.71
C MET A 1 -50.34 -16.09 13.16
N PRO A 2 -49.19 -16.20 13.86
CA PRO A 2 -49.06 -15.65 15.21
C PRO A 2 -49.37 -14.14 15.18
N VAL A 3 -50.19 -13.68 16.11
CA VAL A 3 -50.52 -12.26 16.25
C VAL A 3 -49.51 -11.65 17.20
N PHE A 4 -48.51 -10.97 16.66
CA PHE A 4 -47.49 -10.28 17.45
C PHE A 4 -48.00 -8.93 17.98
N SER A 5 -47.59 -8.57 19.20
CA SER A 5 -47.85 -7.24 19.77
C SER A 5 -47.15 -6.15 18.97
N ASP A 6 -47.70 -4.93 18.97
CA ASP A 6 -47.07 -3.81 18.27
C ASP A 6 -45.74 -3.39 18.89
N GLU A 7 -45.56 -3.62 20.20
CA GLU A 7 -44.27 -3.48 20.88
C GLU A 7 -43.23 -4.45 20.33
N PHE A 8 -43.59 -5.73 20.18
CA PHE A 8 -42.70 -6.72 19.60
C PHE A 8 -42.38 -6.39 18.14
N LYS A 9 -43.35 -5.98 17.32
CA LYS A 9 -43.10 -5.62 15.92
C LYS A 9 -42.08 -4.48 15.80
N LYS A 10 -42.24 -3.40 16.56
CA LYS A 10 -41.26 -2.30 16.60
C LYS A 10 -39.88 -2.79 17.01
N LYS A 11 -39.81 -3.71 17.98
CA LYS A 11 -38.56 -4.32 18.42
C LYS A 11 -37.93 -5.18 17.30
N ALA A 12 -38.74 -5.97 16.63
CA ALA A 12 -38.31 -6.80 15.51
C ALA A 12 -37.82 -5.95 14.34
N ASP A 13 -38.52 -4.88 13.97
CA ASP A 13 -38.12 -3.97 12.88
C ASP A 13 -36.73 -3.38 13.10
N GLN A 14 -36.48 -2.88 14.31
CA GLN A 14 -35.17 -2.33 14.66
C GLN A 14 -34.07 -3.41 14.61
N MET A 15 -34.36 -4.62 15.09
CA MET A 15 -33.42 -5.73 15.02
C MET A 15 -33.15 -6.17 13.57
N ILE A 16 -34.17 -6.24 12.72
CA ILE A 16 -34.03 -6.54 11.28
C ILE A 16 -33.11 -5.51 10.64
N PHE A 17 -33.38 -4.22 10.87
CA PHE A 17 -32.55 -3.13 10.34
C PHE A 17 -31.08 -3.27 10.75
N ILE A 18 -30.80 -3.55 12.03
CA ILE A 18 -29.43 -3.77 12.51
C ILE A 18 -28.80 -4.99 11.84
N LEU A 19 -29.51 -6.12 11.78
CA LEU A 19 -29.00 -7.38 11.24
C LEU A 19 -28.70 -7.32 9.73
N GLU A 20 -29.54 -6.64 8.97
CA GLU A 20 -29.33 -6.44 7.53
C GLU A 20 -28.09 -5.59 7.27
N ASN A 21 -27.99 -4.44 7.92
CA ASN A 21 -26.81 -3.56 7.80
C ASN A 21 -25.55 -4.23 8.32
N ALA A 22 -25.63 -5.01 9.40
CA ALA A 22 -24.47 -5.71 9.96
C ALA A 22 -23.93 -6.80 9.02
N ARG A 23 -24.81 -7.46 8.27
CA ARG A 23 -24.44 -8.44 7.24
C ARG A 23 -23.81 -7.76 6.04
N GLU A 24 -24.47 -6.73 5.50
CA GLU A 24 -23.96 -5.98 4.34
C GLU A 24 -22.62 -5.31 4.65
N GLY A 25 -22.50 -4.70 5.82
CA GLY A 25 -21.31 -3.96 6.23
C GLY A 25 -20.28 -4.77 7.02
N ASN A 26 -20.45 -6.09 7.15
CA ASN A 26 -19.54 -6.98 7.89
C ASN A 26 -19.16 -6.48 9.30
N PHE A 27 -20.17 -6.07 10.10
CA PHE A 27 -19.94 -5.43 11.41
C PHE A 27 -19.27 -6.38 12.41
N LEU A 28 -19.40 -7.69 12.21
CA LEU A 28 -18.75 -8.71 13.06
C LEU A 28 -17.23 -8.57 13.10
N SER A 29 -16.61 -7.98 12.06
CA SER A 29 -15.18 -7.65 12.05
C SER A 29 -14.76 -6.74 13.22
N LEU A 30 -15.68 -5.94 13.78
CA LEU A 30 -15.39 -5.06 14.91
C LEU A 30 -15.43 -5.78 16.27
N LEU A 31 -15.97 -7.00 16.35
CA LEU A 31 -16.00 -7.77 17.60
C LEU A 31 -14.59 -8.14 18.05
N LYS A 32 -13.71 -8.46 17.10
CA LYS A 32 -12.32 -8.79 17.34
C LYS A 32 -11.44 -8.13 16.29
N LEU A 33 -10.72 -7.09 16.72
CA LEU A 33 -9.82 -6.35 15.86
C LEU A 33 -8.45 -7.06 15.80
N PRO A 34 -7.79 -7.07 14.63
CA PRO A 34 -6.45 -7.63 14.47
C PRO A 34 -5.34 -6.74 15.06
N TYR A 35 -5.65 -5.46 15.32
CA TYR A 35 -4.77 -4.46 15.91
C TYR A 35 -5.52 -3.69 16.99
N SER A 36 -4.80 -2.96 17.84
CA SER A 36 -5.44 -2.14 18.87
C SER A 36 -6.25 -1.00 18.25
N MET A 37 -7.29 -0.52 18.95
CA MET A 37 -8.09 0.61 18.43
C MET A 37 -7.26 1.90 18.32
N GLU A 38 -6.27 2.06 19.20
CA GLU A 38 -5.32 3.18 19.17
C GLU A 38 -4.43 3.11 17.93
N GLU A 39 -3.89 1.92 17.61
CA GLU A 39 -3.06 1.71 16.43
C GLU A 39 -3.81 2.00 15.13
N ILE A 40 -5.09 1.63 15.07
CA ILE A 40 -5.97 1.90 13.92
C ILE A 40 -6.35 3.39 13.83
N GLY A 41 -6.12 4.17 14.90
CA GLY A 41 -6.39 5.61 14.94
C GLY A 41 -7.85 5.97 15.27
N PHE A 42 -8.55 5.11 16.01
CA PHE A 42 -9.87 5.47 16.54
C PHE A 42 -9.76 6.47 17.69
N LYS A 43 -10.59 7.51 17.66
CA LYS A 43 -10.71 8.46 18.78
C LYS A 43 -11.46 7.81 19.94
N THR A 44 -11.31 8.34 21.15
CA THR A 44 -11.98 7.84 22.36
C THR A 44 -13.49 7.64 22.16
N GLU A 45 -14.16 8.58 21.48
CA GLU A 45 -15.60 8.47 21.22
C GLU A 45 -15.92 7.32 20.25
N ASP A 46 -15.10 7.15 19.21
CA ASP A 46 -15.24 6.04 18.25
C ASP A 46 -15.03 4.69 18.97
N GLN A 47 -14.03 4.62 19.86
CA GLN A 47 -13.73 3.43 20.65
C GLN A 47 -14.90 3.05 21.55
N MET A 48 -15.45 4.03 22.27
CA MET A 48 -16.62 3.82 23.13
C MET A 48 -17.81 3.31 22.31
N TYR A 49 -18.02 3.84 21.11
CA TYR A 49 -19.12 3.39 20.26
C TYR A 49 -18.94 1.95 19.76
N ILE A 50 -17.70 1.53 19.43
CA ILE A 50 -17.39 0.13 19.11
C ILE A 50 -17.62 -0.77 20.33
N LEU A 51 -17.29 -0.31 21.53
CA LEU A 51 -17.55 -1.06 22.77
C LEU A 51 -19.05 -1.22 23.04
N LEU A 52 -19.87 -0.19 22.79
CA LEU A 52 -21.32 -0.27 22.89
C LEU A 52 -21.90 -1.29 21.90
N PHE A 53 -21.42 -1.31 20.64
CA PHE A 53 -21.77 -2.35 19.69
C PHE A 53 -21.43 -3.75 20.21
N ARG A 54 -20.22 -3.95 20.75
CA ARG A 54 -19.81 -5.24 21.31
C ARG A 54 -20.70 -5.66 22.47
N GLN A 55 -20.98 -4.76 23.40
CA GLN A 55 -21.85 -5.03 24.54
C GLN A 55 -23.26 -5.41 24.09
N PHE A 56 -23.82 -4.68 23.13
CA PHE A 56 -25.09 -5.03 22.51
C PHE A 56 -25.03 -6.44 21.90
N TYR A 57 -24.06 -6.73 21.03
CA TYR A 57 -23.92 -8.05 20.39
C TYR A 57 -23.82 -9.18 21.42
N TYR A 58 -22.98 -9.03 22.44
CA TYR A 58 -22.79 -10.05 23.47
C TYR A 58 -23.99 -10.24 24.38
N SER A 59 -24.86 -9.22 24.50
CA SER A 59 -26.11 -9.33 25.26
C SER A 59 -27.20 -10.16 24.57
N LEU A 60 -27.08 -10.37 23.26
CA LEU A 60 -28.09 -11.08 22.50
C LEU A 60 -28.06 -12.60 22.82
N PRO A 61 -29.22 -13.27 22.80
CA PRO A 61 -29.28 -14.73 22.75
C PRO A 61 -28.44 -15.30 21.60
N ASP A 62 -27.85 -16.48 21.78
CA ASP A 62 -26.97 -17.07 20.77
C ASP A 62 -27.69 -17.36 19.45
N ALA A 63 -28.98 -17.72 19.52
CA ALA A 63 -29.83 -17.88 18.34
C ALA A 63 -29.97 -16.57 17.53
N LEU A 64 -30.02 -15.41 18.19
CA LEU A 64 -30.02 -14.10 17.54
C LEU A 64 -28.63 -13.71 17.03
N LYS A 65 -27.56 -14.01 17.77
CA LYS A 65 -26.18 -13.77 17.30
C LYS A 65 -25.90 -14.49 15.99
N ALA A 66 -26.39 -15.72 15.83
CA ALA A 66 -26.23 -16.49 14.60
C ALA A 66 -26.82 -15.76 13.36
N LYS A 67 -27.86 -14.94 13.55
CA LYS A 67 -28.50 -14.16 12.48
C LYS A 67 -27.62 -13.06 11.90
N PHE A 68 -26.56 -12.63 12.62
CA PHE A 68 -25.57 -11.69 12.09
C PHE A 68 -24.71 -12.28 10.98
N SER A 69 -24.54 -13.60 10.96
CA SER A 69 -23.74 -14.28 9.94
C SER A 69 -24.62 -14.78 8.81
N ASN A 70 -25.75 -15.43 9.13
CA ASN A 70 -26.66 -16.00 8.14
C ASN A 70 -28.08 -16.10 8.70
N GLY A 71 -29.08 -15.99 7.82
CA GLY A 71 -30.45 -16.41 8.14
C GLY A 71 -31.55 -15.41 7.77
N LEU A 72 -32.73 -15.95 7.52
CA LEU A 72 -33.94 -15.17 7.33
C LEU A 72 -34.28 -14.42 8.63
N CYS A 73 -34.63 -13.14 8.49
CA CYS A 73 -35.04 -12.25 9.57
C CYS A 73 -36.50 -11.86 9.36
N THR A 74 -37.41 -12.72 9.81
CA THR A 74 -38.85 -12.46 9.92
C THR A 74 -39.23 -12.33 11.40
N TYR A 75 -40.41 -11.75 11.67
CA TYR A 75 -40.94 -11.62 13.02
C TYR A 75 -40.99 -12.96 13.77
N GLU A 76 -41.47 -14.02 13.11
CA GLU A 76 -41.50 -15.38 13.66
C GLU A 76 -40.10 -15.85 14.03
N THR A 77 -39.15 -15.77 13.10
CA THR A 77 -37.79 -16.25 13.36
C THR A 77 -37.07 -15.47 14.45
N LEU A 78 -37.37 -14.17 14.61
CA LEU A 78 -36.80 -13.35 15.68
C LEU A 78 -37.46 -13.63 17.03
N TYR A 79 -38.76 -13.89 17.04
CA TYR A 79 -39.48 -14.33 18.23
C TYR A 79 -38.89 -15.64 18.74
N ASP A 80 -38.76 -16.64 17.86
CA ASP A 80 -38.21 -17.96 18.17
C ASP A 80 -36.73 -17.88 18.59
N SER A 81 -36.00 -16.88 18.11
CA SER A 81 -34.60 -16.64 18.51
C SER A 81 -34.47 -15.96 19.87
N GLY A 82 -35.58 -15.67 20.56
CA GLY A 82 -35.60 -15.07 21.89
C GLY A 82 -35.56 -13.54 21.90
N LEU A 83 -35.90 -12.86 20.79
CA LEU A 83 -35.92 -11.39 20.77
C LEU A 83 -36.96 -10.83 21.74
N ASN A 84 -38.09 -11.51 21.92
CA ASN A 84 -39.15 -11.06 22.81
C ASN A 84 -38.62 -10.91 24.25
N ASP A 85 -37.90 -11.93 24.72
CA ASP A 85 -37.46 -12.05 26.11
C ASP A 85 -36.12 -11.34 26.38
N TRP A 86 -35.42 -10.91 25.34
CA TRP A 86 -34.18 -10.14 25.48
C TRP A 86 -34.44 -8.75 26.10
N ALA A 87 -33.95 -8.54 27.31
CA ALA A 87 -34.07 -7.27 28.03
C ALA A 87 -32.70 -6.57 28.13
N PRO A 88 -32.44 -5.52 27.34
CA PRO A 88 -31.14 -4.84 27.34
C PRO A 88 -30.91 -3.96 28.59
N THR A 89 -29.67 -3.88 29.03
CA THR A 89 -29.20 -2.81 29.95
C THR A 89 -29.26 -1.44 29.25
N PRO A 90 -29.15 -0.30 29.98
CA PRO A 90 -29.16 1.02 29.37
C PRO A 90 -28.13 1.20 28.23
N ASP A 91 -26.91 0.68 28.40
CA ASP A 91 -25.84 0.79 27.38
C ASP A 91 -26.15 -0.05 26.12
N GLN A 92 -26.69 -1.27 26.32
CA GLN A 92 -27.11 -2.14 25.22
C GLN A 92 -28.31 -1.55 24.47
N LYS A 93 -29.23 -0.95 25.23
CA LYS A 93 -30.41 -0.26 24.71
C LYS A 93 -30.01 0.97 23.89
N TYR A 94 -29.01 1.72 24.32
CA TYR A 94 -28.52 2.88 23.60
C TYR A 94 -28.05 2.53 22.18
N TYR A 95 -27.21 1.50 22.03
CA TYR A 95 -26.78 1.05 20.70
C TYR A 95 -27.97 0.52 19.89
N TYR A 96 -28.84 -0.27 20.52
CA TYR A 96 -30.00 -0.82 19.86
C TYR A 96 -30.95 0.25 19.30
N GLU A 97 -31.23 1.32 20.04
CA GLU A 97 -32.06 2.43 19.59
C GLU A 97 -31.33 3.35 18.60
N THR A 98 -30.00 3.47 18.74
CA THR A 98 -29.16 4.33 17.89
C THR A 98 -27.97 3.54 17.33
N PRO A 99 -28.19 2.65 16.35
CA PRO A 99 -27.16 1.70 15.88
C PRO A 99 -26.11 2.31 14.97
N GLY A 100 -26.33 3.55 14.50
CA GLY A 100 -25.35 4.34 13.76
C GLY A 100 -24.70 3.55 12.61
N VAL A 101 -25.52 2.88 11.80
CA VAL A 101 -25.07 1.91 10.79
C VAL A 101 -24.00 2.48 9.85
N ASN A 102 -24.13 3.73 9.42
CA ASN A 102 -23.14 4.42 8.59
C ASN A 102 -21.81 4.64 9.31
N THR A 103 -21.87 4.94 10.61
CA THR A 103 -20.70 5.12 11.46
C THR A 103 -19.96 3.79 11.63
N ILE A 104 -20.68 2.72 11.96
CA ILE A 104 -20.11 1.37 12.11
C ILE A 104 -19.52 0.87 10.79
N ALA A 105 -20.23 1.01 9.67
CA ALA A 105 -19.71 0.67 8.34
C ALA A 105 -18.43 1.46 8.02
N GLY A 106 -18.39 2.74 8.37
CA GLY A 106 -17.18 3.58 8.25
C GLY A 106 -16.00 3.05 9.09
N TYR A 107 -16.26 2.53 10.29
CA TYR A 107 -15.26 1.91 11.14
C TYR A 107 -14.75 0.60 10.55
N VAL A 108 -15.63 -0.28 10.04
CA VAL A 108 -15.24 -1.52 9.36
C VAL A 108 -14.29 -1.20 8.19
N LYS A 109 -14.68 -0.27 7.34
CA LYS A 109 -13.85 0.16 6.20
C LYS A 109 -12.50 0.74 6.64
N ARG A 110 -12.44 1.45 7.78
CA ARG A 110 -11.18 1.94 8.35
C ARG A 110 -10.28 0.77 8.77
N VAL A 111 -10.83 -0.23 9.45
CA VAL A 111 -10.08 -1.43 9.85
C VAL A 111 -9.54 -2.17 8.62
N GLU A 112 -10.37 -2.41 7.61
CA GLU A 112 -9.97 -3.09 6.38
C GLU A 112 -8.83 -2.35 5.67
N ASN A 113 -8.94 -1.03 5.56
CA ASN A 113 -7.88 -0.20 4.98
C ASN A 113 -6.59 -0.28 5.79
N PHE A 114 -6.67 -0.21 7.12
CA PHE A 114 -5.49 -0.29 7.98
C PHE A 114 -4.80 -1.66 7.89
N VAL A 115 -5.58 -2.75 7.88
CA VAL A 115 -5.05 -4.11 7.72
C VAL A 115 -4.36 -4.27 6.36
N LYS A 116 -4.96 -3.74 5.29
CA LYS A 116 -4.37 -3.74 3.95
C LYS A 116 -3.05 -2.97 3.93
N GLU A 117 -3.01 -1.79 4.55
CA GLU A 117 -1.80 -0.97 4.66
C GLU A 117 -0.69 -1.67 5.46
N LYS A 118 -1.02 -2.32 6.58
CA LYS A 118 -0.05 -3.10 7.37
C LYS A 118 0.50 -4.28 6.61
N LYS A 119 -0.34 -4.99 5.86
CA LYS A 119 0.11 -6.09 5.00
C LYS A 119 1.12 -5.60 3.97
N TRP A 120 0.82 -4.50 3.27
CA TRP A 120 1.76 -3.92 2.31
C TRP A 120 3.08 -3.49 2.94
N GLN A 121 3.06 -2.88 4.13
CA GLN A 121 4.28 -2.51 4.85
C GLN A 121 5.14 -3.73 5.17
N ASN A 122 4.53 -4.83 5.60
CA ASN A 122 5.22 -6.08 5.90
C ASN A 122 5.80 -6.73 4.63
N ASP A 123 5.01 -6.80 3.56
CA ASP A 123 5.44 -7.38 2.28
C ASP A 123 6.59 -6.55 1.67
N MET A 124 6.50 -5.22 1.71
CA MET A 124 7.58 -4.30 1.35
C MET A 124 8.88 -4.61 2.10
N ALA A 125 8.81 -4.66 3.44
CA ALA A 125 9.96 -4.90 4.29
C ALA A 125 10.61 -6.26 3.99
N PHE A 126 9.78 -7.30 3.79
CA PHE A 126 10.24 -8.63 3.42
C PHE A 126 11.02 -8.62 2.10
N HIS A 127 10.47 -8.00 1.06
CA HIS A 127 11.14 -7.94 -0.24
C HIS A 127 12.43 -7.13 -0.18
N GLN A 128 12.44 -6.02 0.56
CA GLN A 128 13.63 -5.20 0.75
C GLN A 128 14.74 -5.97 1.49
N GLU A 129 14.41 -6.68 2.56
CA GLU A 129 15.35 -7.53 3.30
C GLU A 129 15.97 -8.60 2.39
N LYS A 130 15.16 -9.26 1.54
CA LYS A 130 15.64 -10.25 0.57
C LYS A 130 16.58 -9.64 -0.46
N ILE A 131 16.26 -8.45 -0.98
CA ILE A 131 17.11 -7.73 -1.93
C ILE A 131 18.48 -7.43 -1.30
N ASP A 132 18.49 -6.90 -0.07
CA ASP A 132 19.74 -6.53 0.60
C ASP A 132 20.59 -7.76 0.96
N GLY A 133 19.95 -8.85 1.40
CA GLY A 133 20.62 -10.12 1.64
C GLY A 133 21.23 -10.74 0.37
N LEU A 134 20.50 -10.69 -0.76
CA LEU A 134 20.98 -11.22 -2.04
C LEU A 134 22.14 -10.40 -2.61
N LYS A 135 22.11 -9.06 -2.46
CA LYS A 135 23.23 -8.18 -2.83
C LYS A 135 24.51 -8.51 -2.05
N LYS A 136 24.41 -8.64 -0.72
CA LYS A 136 25.54 -9.05 0.13
C LYS A 136 26.10 -10.42 -0.27
N LYS A 137 25.21 -11.38 -0.56
CA LYS A 137 25.63 -12.71 -1.03
C LYS A 137 26.37 -12.63 -2.37
N ARG A 138 25.91 -11.77 -3.29
CA ARG A 138 26.55 -11.56 -4.58
C ARG A 138 27.95 -10.95 -4.44
N GLU A 139 28.11 -9.97 -3.56
CA GLU A 139 29.43 -9.36 -3.25
C GLU A 139 30.40 -10.43 -2.75
N ALA A 140 30.00 -11.23 -1.76
CA ALA A 140 30.83 -12.32 -1.23
C ALA A 140 31.17 -13.38 -2.30
N LEU A 141 30.21 -13.78 -3.15
CA LEU A 141 30.47 -14.71 -4.25
C LEU A 141 31.40 -14.12 -5.32
N THR A 142 31.34 -12.80 -5.54
CA THR A 142 32.22 -12.12 -6.49
C THR A 142 33.65 -12.05 -5.96
N GLU A 143 33.83 -11.80 -4.66
CA GLU A 143 35.12 -11.88 -3.99
C GLU A 143 35.71 -13.28 -4.06
N GLN A 144 34.94 -14.32 -3.72
CA GLN A 144 35.35 -15.72 -3.85
C GLN A 144 35.71 -16.08 -5.29
N LEU A 145 34.96 -15.58 -6.27
CA LEU A 145 35.26 -15.81 -7.68
C LEU A 145 36.63 -15.23 -8.06
N ASN A 146 36.95 -14.02 -7.58
CA ASN A 146 38.25 -13.38 -7.84
C ASN A 146 39.40 -14.14 -7.16
N GLU A 147 39.20 -14.62 -5.93
CA GLU A 147 40.18 -15.46 -5.22
C GLU A 147 40.45 -16.79 -5.94
N HIS A 148 39.38 -17.46 -6.39
CA HIS A 148 39.50 -18.74 -7.09
C HIS A 148 40.00 -18.61 -8.53
N GLN A 149 39.74 -17.49 -9.20
CA GLN A 149 40.36 -17.17 -10.49
C GLN A 149 41.89 -17.05 -10.38
N ASN A 150 42.39 -16.46 -9.30
CA ASN A 150 43.83 -16.35 -9.05
C ASN A 150 44.49 -17.72 -8.76
N THR A 151 43.72 -18.71 -8.30
CA THR A 151 44.21 -20.05 -7.97
C THR A 151 43.87 -21.11 -9.03
N LEU A 152 43.21 -20.72 -10.14
CA LEU A 152 42.82 -21.59 -11.27
C LEU A 152 42.00 -22.84 -10.86
N ASP A 153 41.20 -22.76 -9.80
CA ASP A 153 40.32 -23.84 -9.34
C ASP A 153 39.03 -23.89 -10.20
N VAL A 154 39.11 -24.60 -11.34
CA VAL A 154 38.08 -24.60 -12.40
C VAL A 154 36.70 -25.05 -11.90
N ASP A 155 36.64 -26.10 -11.07
CA ASP A 155 35.38 -26.64 -10.57
C ASP A 155 34.68 -25.66 -9.63
N LYS A 156 35.43 -25.01 -8.74
CA LYS A 156 34.86 -23.97 -7.86
C LYS A 156 34.45 -22.72 -8.63
N ILE A 157 35.22 -22.31 -9.64
CA ILE A 157 34.84 -21.20 -10.52
C ILE A 157 33.50 -21.48 -11.21
N ALA A 158 33.30 -22.70 -11.73
CA ALA A 158 32.06 -23.10 -12.38
C ALA A 158 30.87 -23.11 -11.40
N ASP A 159 31.06 -23.64 -10.20
CA ASP A 159 30.03 -23.64 -9.16
C ASP A 159 29.66 -22.22 -8.72
N ILE A 160 30.64 -21.37 -8.43
CA ILE A 160 30.41 -19.97 -8.02
C ILE A 160 29.67 -19.20 -9.12
N ARG A 161 30.02 -19.40 -10.41
CA ARG A 161 29.30 -18.79 -11.53
C ARG A 161 27.84 -19.23 -11.59
N LYS A 162 27.56 -20.51 -11.35
CA LYS A 162 26.19 -21.01 -11.27
C LYS A 162 25.42 -20.40 -10.09
N GLN A 163 26.07 -20.28 -8.93
CA GLN A 163 25.49 -19.63 -7.76
C GLN A 163 25.20 -18.13 -8.00
N LEU A 164 26.10 -17.42 -8.69
CA LEU A 164 25.90 -16.02 -9.09
C LEU A 164 24.72 -15.87 -10.06
N SER A 165 24.58 -16.77 -11.04
CA SER A 165 23.42 -16.77 -11.95
C SER A 165 22.11 -16.96 -11.21
N LEU A 166 22.02 -17.97 -10.35
CA LEU A 166 20.81 -18.23 -9.55
C LEU A 166 20.50 -17.08 -8.58
N ASN A 167 21.54 -16.45 -8.02
CA ASN A 167 21.40 -15.27 -7.18
C ASN A 167 20.82 -14.09 -7.96
N GLU A 168 21.28 -13.86 -9.20
CA GLU A 168 20.78 -12.78 -10.07
C GLU A 168 19.31 -12.98 -10.45
N ASP A 169 18.91 -14.20 -10.79
CA ASP A 169 17.52 -14.51 -11.11
C ASP A 169 16.61 -14.28 -9.91
N THR A 170 17.05 -14.72 -8.72
CA THR A 170 16.32 -14.54 -7.46
C THR A 170 16.24 -13.06 -7.07
N LEU A 171 17.33 -12.31 -7.25
CA LEU A 171 17.38 -10.87 -6.96
C LEU A 171 16.42 -10.11 -7.88
N SER A 172 16.44 -10.44 -9.17
CA SER A 172 15.55 -9.85 -10.18
C SER A 172 14.08 -10.08 -9.82
N TYR A 173 13.72 -11.29 -9.39
CA TYR A 173 12.38 -11.60 -8.90
C TYR A 173 11.96 -10.67 -7.75
N HIS A 174 12.78 -10.57 -6.68
CA HIS A 174 12.41 -9.75 -5.53
C HIS A 174 12.36 -8.25 -5.85
N ILE A 175 13.22 -7.76 -6.74
CA ILE A 175 13.17 -6.36 -7.23
C ILE A 175 11.85 -6.09 -7.97
N VAL A 176 11.42 -7.00 -8.84
CA VAL A 176 10.15 -6.86 -9.58
C VAL A 176 8.97 -6.89 -8.62
N GLN A 177 8.93 -7.83 -7.68
CA GLN A 177 7.85 -7.90 -6.69
C GLN A 177 7.80 -6.66 -5.80
N HIS A 178 8.95 -6.16 -5.33
CA HIS A 178 9.03 -4.90 -4.59
C HIS A 178 8.51 -3.72 -5.42
N ARG A 179 8.81 -3.67 -6.72
CA ARG A 179 8.29 -2.61 -7.59
C ARG A 179 6.77 -2.71 -7.77
N LEU A 180 6.24 -3.89 -8.05
CA LEU A 180 4.79 -4.09 -8.26
C LEU A 180 3.99 -3.74 -7.02
N LEU A 181 4.46 -4.14 -5.84
CA LEU A 181 3.82 -3.80 -4.58
C LEU A 181 3.90 -2.28 -4.31
N LEU A 182 5.00 -1.61 -4.68
CA LEU A 182 5.08 -0.14 -4.62
C LEU A 182 4.02 0.48 -5.54
N GLU A 183 3.92 0.03 -6.79
CA GLU A 183 2.92 0.52 -7.74
C GLU A 183 1.48 0.33 -7.22
N GLU A 184 1.16 -0.82 -6.62
CA GLU A 184 -0.17 -1.07 -6.04
C GLU A 184 -0.50 -0.12 -4.87
N VAL A 185 0.48 0.09 -3.98
CA VAL A 185 0.38 1.05 -2.88
C VAL A 185 0.17 2.45 -3.45
N GLU A 186 0.96 2.84 -4.46
CA GLU A 186 0.88 4.16 -5.07
C GLU A 186 -0.48 4.41 -5.74
N ILE A 187 -0.99 3.47 -6.55
CA ILE A 187 -2.29 3.56 -7.21
C ILE A 187 -3.42 3.68 -6.18
N THR A 188 -3.37 2.86 -5.12
CA THR A 188 -4.44 2.92 -4.11
C THR A 188 -4.40 4.23 -3.32
N ASN A 189 -3.21 4.76 -3.05
CA ASN A 189 -3.08 6.05 -2.36
C ASN A 189 -3.41 7.23 -3.28
N LEU A 190 -3.13 7.12 -4.58
CA LEU A 190 -3.56 8.07 -5.59
C LEU A 190 -5.09 8.17 -5.64
N ASP A 191 -5.78 7.04 -5.67
CA ASP A 191 -7.25 7.00 -5.65
C ASP A 191 -7.82 7.59 -4.35
N LYS A 192 -7.20 7.31 -3.20
CA LYS A 192 -7.56 7.94 -1.91
C LYS A 192 -7.34 9.46 -1.92
N LEU A 193 -6.23 9.94 -2.49
CA LEU A 193 -5.90 11.37 -2.58
C LEU A 193 -6.86 12.11 -3.50
N LEU A 194 -7.22 11.51 -4.64
CA LEU A 194 -8.17 12.09 -5.58
C LEU A 194 -9.59 12.07 -4.99
N ASN A 195 -10.02 10.99 -4.34
CA ASN A 195 -11.38 10.88 -3.79
C ASN A 195 -11.59 11.56 -2.43
N ALA A 196 -10.61 12.30 -1.92
CA ALA A 196 -10.64 12.86 -0.58
C ALA A 196 -11.60 14.06 -0.43
N ARG A 197 -12.80 13.77 0.10
CA ARG A 197 -13.53 14.66 1.02
C ARG A 197 -12.89 14.74 2.43
N TYR A 198 -11.78 14.02 2.68
CA TYR A 198 -11.23 13.76 4.03
C TYR A 198 -9.70 13.90 4.18
N ILE A 199 -9.00 14.69 3.36
CA ILE A 199 -7.63 15.07 3.73
C ILE A 199 -7.71 16.10 4.85
N ARG A 200 -7.49 15.65 6.09
CA ARG A 200 -7.48 16.50 7.29
C ARG A 200 -6.11 17.11 7.61
N ASP A 201 -5.01 16.59 7.04
CA ASP A 201 -3.66 17.06 7.37
C ASP A 201 -2.74 17.21 6.14
N ARG A 202 -2.02 18.34 6.11
CA ARG A 202 -1.04 18.74 5.11
C ARG A 202 0.25 17.93 5.21
N SER A 203 0.60 17.44 6.40
CA SER A 203 1.80 16.62 6.63
C SER A 203 1.72 15.28 5.88
N THR A 204 0.53 14.66 5.92
CA THR A 204 0.23 13.38 5.27
C THR A 204 0.30 13.51 3.75
N LEU A 205 -0.24 14.60 3.17
CA LEU A 205 -0.15 14.89 1.74
C LEU A 205 1.30 14.94 1.26
N GLN A 206 2.14 15.69 1.97
CA GLN A 206 3.54 15.85 1.60
C GLN A 206 4.29 14.52 1.64
N HIS A 207 4.07 13.73 2.69
CA HIS A 207 4.68 12.42 2.84
C HIS A 207 4.33 11.46 1.68
N TRP A 208 3.08 11.49 1.22
CA TRP A 208 2.66 10.68 0.06
C TRP A 208 3.31 11.15 -1.24
N VAL A 209 3.30 12.46 -1.50
CA VAL A 209 3.92 13.02 -2.72
C VAL A 209 5.41 12.72 -2.78
N GLU A 210 6.12 12.77 -1.66
CA GLU A 210 7.56 12.47 -1.62
C GLU A 210 7.89 11.02 -2.00
N ARG A 211 6.96 10.09 -1.74
CA ARG A 211 7.11 8.66 -2.01
C ARG A 211 6.76 8.25 -3.44
N PHE A 212 5.93 9.01 -4.14
CA PHE A 212 5.50 8.65 -5.50
C PHE A 212 6.66 8.67 -6.51
N ASN A 213 6.68 7.66 -7.36
CA ASN A 213 7.57 7.61 -8.52
C ASN A 213 7.14 8.60 -9.62
N LEU A 214 8.02 8.80 -10.61
CA LEU A 214 7.83 9.81 -11.66
C LEU A 214 6.55 9.55 -12.51
N PRO A 215 6.26 8.32 -12.99
CA PRO A 215 5.00 8.02 -13.67
C PRO A 215 3.74 8.38 -12.85
N THR A 216 3.69 7.97 -11.59
CA THR A 216 2.56 8.23 -10.68
C THR A 216 2.36 9.72 -10.44
N LEU A 217 3.46 10.49 -10.31
CA LEU A 217 3.39 11.93 -10.17
C LEU A 217 2.86 12.62 -11.43
N TYR A 218 3.22 12.16 -12.63
CA TYR A 218 2.65 12.69 -13.88
C TYR A 218 1.16 12.38 -14.01
N GLN A 219 0.75 11.16 -13.66
CA GLN A 219 -0.66 10.79 -13.63
C GLN A 219 -1.43 11.66 -12.62
N LEU A 220 -0.89 11.87 -11.42
CA LEU A 220 -1.48 12.75 -10.41
C LEU A 220 -1.59 14.20 -10.91
N ARG A 221 -0.55 14.72 -11.57
CA ARG A 221 -0.58 16.07 -12.17
C ARG A 221 -1.68 16.19 -13.23
N GLU A 222 -1.83 15.18 -14.07
CA GLU A 222 -2.85 15.15 -15.11
C GLU A 222 -4.26 15.11 -14.51
N GLU A 223 -4.49 14.23 -13.53
CA GLU A 223 -5.78 14.10 -12.84
C GLU A 223 -6.15 15.36 -12.02
N ILE A 224 -5.17 16.01 -11.37
CA ILE A 224 -5.39 17.33 -10.74
C ILE A 224 -5.80 18.37 -11.80
N SER A 225 -5.17 18.35 -12.98
CA SER A 225 -5.41 19.33 -14.05
C SER A 225 -6.78 19.14 -14.72
N LYS A 226 -7.30 17.91 -14.76
CA LYS A 226 -8.63 17.58 -15.30
C LYS A 226 -9.78 17.99 -14.37
N ARG A 227 -9.52 18.33 -13.10
CA ARG A 227 -10.57 18.73 -12.15
C ARG A 227 -11.15 20.10 -12.45
N THR A 228 -12.39 20.13 -12.90
CA THR A 228 -13.20 21.34 -13.08
C THR A 228 -14.17 21.55 -11.90
N GLY A 229 -14.54 22.81 -11.62
CA GLY A 229 -15.48 23.17 -10.54
C GLY A 229 -14.84 23.73 -9.26
N ILE A 230 -15.62 23.82 -8.17
CA ILE A 230 -15.15 24.32 -6.87
C ILE A 230 -14.10 23.37 -6.31
N GLN A 231 -12.84 23.82 -6.28
CA GLN A 231 -11.72 23.02 -5.84
C GLN A 231 -11.53 23.09 -4.31
N PRO A 232 -11.15 21.98 -3.66
CA PRO A 232 -10.85 22.01 -2.24
C PRO A 232 -9.58 22.83 -1.97
N LEU A 233 -9.55 23.53 -0.83
CA LEU A 233 -8.46 24.47 -0.45
C LEU A 233 -7.06 23.83 -0.41
N TRP A 234 -6.97 22.52 -0.27
CA TRP A 234 -5.70 21.79 -0.27
C TRP A 234 -5.15 21.51 -1.68
N LEU A 235 -5.97 21.57 -2.74
CA LEU A 235 -5.58 21.18 -4.10
C LEU A 235 -4.44 22.03 -4.70
N PRO A 236 -4.41 23.37 -4.54
CA PRO A 236 -3.28 24.17 -5.01
C PRO A 236 -1.96 23.82 -4.31
N THR A 237 -2.03 23.46 -3.03
CA THR A 237 -0.85 23.03 -2.26
C THR A 237 -0.34 21.68 -2.74
N LEU A 238 -1.25 20.72 -2.97
CA LEU A 238 -0.89 19.43 -3.54
C LEU A 238 -0.25 19.57 -4.93
N LYS A 239 -0.85 20.38 -5.80
CA LYS A 239 -0.30 20.66 -7.14
C LYS A 239 1.15 21.15 -7.07
N LYS A 240 1.42 22.12 -6.20
CA LYS A 240 2.77 22.67 -6.01
C LYS A 240 3.76 21.62 -5.48
N GLN A 241 3.34 20.75 -4.57
CA GLN A 241 4.18 19.67 -4.04
C GLN A 241 4.50 18.63 -5.13
N VAL A 242 3.51 18.25 -5.94
CA VAL A 242 3.67 17.29 -7.04
C VAL A 242 4.62 17.84 -8.10
N GLU A 243 4.41 19.08 -8.54
CA GLU A 243 5.29 19.74 -9.52
C GLU A 243 6.73 19.84 -8.98
N GLY A 244 6.90 20.26 -7.72
CA GLY A 244 8.22 20.34 -7.09
C GLY A 244 8.94 18.99 -6.96
N ARG A 245 8.20 17.89 -6.72
CA ARG A 245 8.79 16.55 -6.64
C ARG A 245 9.17 16.00 -8.01
N ILE A 246 8.34 16.23 -9.03
CA ILE A 246 8.66 15.88 -10.42
C ILE A 246 9.98 16.55 -10.81
N ASP A 247 10.08 17.87 -10.61
CA ASP A 247 11.29 18.63 -10.94
C ASP A 247 12.53 18.08 -10.23
N LYS A 248 12.38 17.69 -8.95
CA LYS A 248 13.47 17.09 -8.17
C LYS A 248 13.89 15.73 -8.75
N LEU A 249 12.95 14.82 -9.03
CA LEU A 249 13.25 13.49 -9.58
C LEU A 249 13.85 13.56 -10.98
N VAL A 250 13.37 14.49 -11.84
CA VAL A 250 13.95 14.72 -13.16
C VAL A 250 15.40 15.19 -13.05
N LYS A 251 15.70 16.12 -12.14
CA LYS A 251 17.08 16.57 -11.88
C LYS A 251 17.96 15.45 -11.34
N GLU A 252 17.46 14.64 -10.40
CA GLU A 252 18.17 13.47 -9.85
C GLU A 252 18.49 12.44 -10.94
N SER A 253 17.51 12.12 -11.80
CA SER A 253 17.69 11.20 -12.93
C SER A 253 18.68 11.74 -13.97
N THR A 254 18.60 13.04 -14.28
CA THR A 254 19.49 13.68 -15.25
C THR A 254 20.93 13.74 -14.72
N ALA A 255 21.11 14.06 -13.44
CA ALA A 255 22.41 14.05 -12.78
C ALA A 255 23.02 12.64 -12.74
N ALA A 256 22.22 11.61 -12.44
CA ALA A 256 22.66 10.22 -12.47
C ALA A 256 23.05 9.75 -13.88
N PHE A 257 22.33 10.22 -14.92
CA PHE A 257 22.67 9.95 -16.31
C PHE A 257 23.99 10.62 -16.73
N ILE A 258 24.20 11.89 -16.36
CA ILE A 258 25.45 12.61 -16.61
C ILE A 258 26.63 11.94 -15.88
N ALA A 259 26.44 11.51 -14.63
CA ALA A 259 27.46 10.80 -13.87
C ALA A 259 27.82 9.44 -14.49
N LYS A 260 26.84 8.71 -15.05
CA LYS A 260 27.09 7.48 -15.83
C LYS A 260 27.78 7.76 -17.16
N ALA A 261 27.45 8.85 -17.85
CA ALA A 261 28.07 9.24 -19.10
C ALA A 261 29.50 9.75 -18.93
N GLY A 262 29.81 10.39 -17.80
CA GLY A 262 31.16 10.85 -17.44
C GLY A 262 32.12 9.75 -16.98
N GLY A 263 31.64 8.50 -16.84
CA GLY A 263 32.45 7.34 -16.45
C GLY A 263 32.91 6.45 -17.62
N SER A 264 32.53 6.75 -18.87
CA SER A 264 33.06 6.06 -20.05
C SER A 264 34.35 6.75 -20.54
N PRO A 265 35.38 6.00 -20.95
CA PRO A 265 36.64 6.59 -21.39
C PRO A 265 36.39 7.42 -22.64
N VAL A 266 36.56 8.74 -22.51
CA VAL A 266 36.69 9.62 -23.66
C VAL A 266 37.94 9.17 -24.39
N TYR A 267 37.78 8.59 -25.58
CA TYR A 267 38.87 8.53 -26.55
C TYR A 267 39.25 9.99 -26.84
N THR A 268 40.25 10.50 -26.13
CA THR A 268 40.94 11.72 -26.50
C THR A 268 41.50 11.46 -27.89
N ARG A 269 40.85 12.05 -28.90
CA ARG A 269 41.43 12.24 -30.22
C ARG A 269 42.72 13.02 -29.97
N GLN A 270 43.87 12.34 -30.01
CA GLN A 270 45.15 13.02 -30.08
C GLN A 270 45.10 13.87 -31.34
N GLU A 271 45.11 15.19 -31.16
CA GLU A 271 45.48 16.10 -32.23
C GLU A 271 46.89 15.71 -32.67
N GLU A 272 47.00 15.04 -33.82
CA GLU A 272 48.26 14.84 -34.50
C GLU A 272 48.86 16.22 -34.79
N LYS A 273 49.85 16.60 -33.98
CA LYS A 273 50.76 17.68 -34.31
C LYS A 273 51.43 17.32 -35.63
N LEU A 274 51.13 18.09 -36.68
CA LEU A 274 51.90 18.17 -37.92
C LEU A 274 53.35 18.55 -37.59
N CYS A 275 54.18 17.54 -37.35
CA CYS A 275 55.63 17.69 -37.31
C CYS A 275 56.14 17.63 -38.75
N HIS A 276 56.30 18.81 -39.36
CA HIS A 276 57.12 18.96 -40.55
C HIS A 276 58.56 18.54 -40.24
N THR A 277 58.97 17.41 -40.79
CA THR A 277 60.39 17.02 -40.86
C THR A 277 60.68 16.67 -42.32
N PRO A 278 61.72 17.24 -42.95
CA PRO A 278 61.96 17.13 -44.37
C PRO A 278 62.42 15.72 -44.78
N LEU A 279 61.93 15.26 -45.93
CA LEU A 279 62.24 13.97 -46.54
C LEU A 279 63.74 13.84 -46.88
N PRO A 280 64.39 12.72 -46.55
CA PRO A 280 65.65 12.34 -47.17
C PRO A 280 65.39 11.63 -48.52
N VAL A 281 66.14 12.09 -49.51
CA VAL A 281 66.26 11.61 -50.89
C VAL A 281 66.78 10.18 -50.94
N SER A 282 66.27 9.36 -51.87
CA SER A 282 66.96 8.24 -52.56
C SER A 282 66.02 7.57 -53.60
N PRO A 283 66.51 6.79 -54.58
CA PRO A 283 67.00 7.27 -55.88
C PRO A 283 66.18 6.70 -57.05
N SER A 284 66.40 7.23 -58.26
CA SER A 284 65.82 6.73 -59.52
C SER A 284 66.09 5.25 -59.78
N PRO A 285 65.18 4.57 -60.50
CA PRO A 285 65.53 3.57 -61.47
C PRO A 285 65.30 4.08 -62.90
N ALA A 286 66.19 3.62 -63.79
CA ALA A 286 66.23 3.91 -65.20
C ALA A 286 65.06 3.27 -65.96
N GLN A 287 64.48 4.02 -66.91
CA GLN A 287 64.47 3.72 -68.35
C GLN A 287 64.03 4.96 -69.13
#